data_AF-A0A2G4G3T7-F1
#
_entry.id   AF-A0A2G4G3T7-F1
#
_cell.length_a   1.000
_cell.length_b   1.000
_cell.length_c   1.000
_cell.angle_alpha   90.00
_cell.angle_beta   90.00
_cell.angle_gamma   90.00
#
_symmetry.space_group_name_H-M   'P 1'
#
loop_
_entity.id
_entity.type
_entity.pdbx_description
1 polymer ?
#
loop_
_entity_poly.entity_id
_entity_poly.type
_entity_poly.pdbx_seq_one_letter_code
_entity_poly.pdbx_strand_id
1 'polypeptide(L)' 'IADFTKKAGVENTGLRALAAHYLGFQMKKSKKIQTSHWERELSKEQIKYAANDAWFSRELFLKLEKDGVIPSFE' A
#
# COMPACT_ATOMS: atom_id res chain seq x y z
N ILE A 1 -3.68 1.76 9.66
CA ILE A 1 -3.55 2.83 8.63
C ILE A 1 -4.91 3.30 8.14
N ALA A 2 -5.72 2.45 7.50
CA ALA A 2 -6.99 2.87 6.88
C ALA A 2 -7.93 3.62 7.84
N ASP A 3 -8.12 3.13 9.06
CA ASP A 3 -8.98 3.81 10.05
C ASP A 3 -8.44 5.17 10.49
N PHE A 4 -7.13 5.28 10.68
CA PHE A 4 -6.48 6.54 11.04
C PHE A 4 -6.58 7.56 9.90
N THR A 5 -6.30 7.16 8.66
CA THR A 5 -6.41 8.05 7.50
C THR A 5 -7.86 8.45 7.24
N LYS A 6 -8.83 7.54 7.48
CA LYS A 6 -10.26 7.87 7.39
C LYS A 6 -10.66 8.93 8.43
N LYS A 7 -10.18 8.80 9.68
CA LYS A 7 -10.37 9.81 10.73
C LYS A 7 -9.69 11.14 10.39
N ALA A 8 -8.58 11.11 9.65
CA ALA A 8 -7.90 12.29 9.12
C ALA A 8 -8.60 12.91 7.87
N GLY A 9 -9.78 12.41 7.47
CA GLY A 9 -10.58 12.96 6.38
C GLY A 9 -10.30 12.37 4.99
N VAL A 10 -9.49 11.31 4.88
CA VAL A 10 -9.25 10.65 3.60
C VAL A 10 -10.42 9.73 3.24
N GLU A 11 -11.06 9.99 2.11
CA GLU A 11 -12.20 9.18 1.63
C GLU A 11 -11.75 7.80 1.10
N ASN A 12 -10.72 7.77 0.24
CA ASN A 12 -10.21 6.54 -0.36
C ASN A 12 -8.97 6.03 0.38
N THR A 13 -9.16 5.02 1.21
CA THR A 13 -8.12 4.44 2.07
C THR A 13 -7.45 3.20 1.49
N GLY A 14 -7.65 2.92 0.18
CA GLY A 14 -6.93 1.86 -0.51
C GLY A 14 -5.43 2.17 -0.65
N LEU A 15 -4.58 1.16 -0.50
CA LEU A 15 -3.11 1.31 -0.54
C LEU A 15 -2.61 2.13 -1.75
N ARG A 16 -3.19 1.91 -2.94
CA ARG A 16 -2.82 2.68 -4.14
C ARG A 16 -3.16 4.17 -4.01
N ALA A 17 -4.32 4.50 -3.48
CA ALA A 17 -4.75 5.89 -3.31
C ALA A 17 -3.92 6.58 -2.22
N LEU A 18 -3.67 5.88 -1.11
CA LEU A 18 -2.84 6.39 -0.02
C LEU A 18 -1.38 6.57 -0.45
N ALA A 19 -0.79 5.63 -1.20
CA ALA A 19 0.55 5.78 -1.73
C ALA A 19 0.66 6.97 -2.70
N ALA A 20 -0.35 7.18 -3.55
CA ALA A 20 -0.42 8.35 -4.42
C ALA A 20 -0.47 9.66 -3.62
N HIS A 21 -1.30 9.69 -2.58
CA HIS A 21 -1.55 10.89 -1.78
C HIS A 21 -0.38 11.25 -0.87
N TYR A 22 0.11 10.29 -0.06
CA TYR A 22 1.11 10.56 0.98
C TYR A 22 2.55 10.38 0.50
N LEU A 23 2.80 9.51 -0.48
CA LEU A 23 4.16 9.26 -1.00
C LEU A 23 4.42 9.92 -2.35
N GLY A 24 3.38 10.45 -3.04
CA GLY A 24 3.50 11.01 -4.38
C GLY A 24 3.76 9.98 -5.48
N PHE A 25 3.67 8.68 -5.17
CA PHE A 25 3.99 7.60 -6.10
C PHE A 25 2.72 6.87 -6.59
N GLN A 26 2.65 6.64 -7.90
CA GLN A 26 1.56 5.86 -8.50
C GLN A 26 1.88 4.36 -8.53
N MET A 27 1.20 3.58 -7.69
CA MET A 27 1.31 2.12 -7.75
C MET A 27 0.70 1.57 -9.04
N LYS A 28 1.53 0.97 -9.90
CA LYS A 28 1.05 0.20 -11.04
C LYS A 28 0.55 -1.16 -10.55
N LYS A 29 -0.78 -1.33 -10.49
CA LYS A 29 -1.42 -2.60 -10.15
C LYS A 29 -2.10 -3.20 -11.38
N SER A 30 -1.64 -4.38 -11.79
CA SER A 30 -2.28 -5.16 -12.85
C SER A 30 -3.42 -6.00 -12.27
N LYS A 31 -4.66 -5.77 -12.74
CA LYS A 31 -5.82 -6.57 -12.33
C LYS A 31 -5.63 -8.05 -12.66
N LYS A 32 -5.00 -8.35 -13.81
CA LYS A 32 -4.66 -9.72 -14.25
C LYS A 32 -3.77 -10.44 -13.24
N ILE A 33 -2.76 -9.75 -12.70
CA ILE A 33 -1.87 -10.35 -11.69
C ILE A 33 -2.59 -10.47 -10.35
N GLN A 34 -3.35 -9.43 -9.96
CA GLN A 34 -4.11 -9.44 -8.72
C GLN A 34 -5.06 -10.64 -8.61
N THR A 35 -5.76 -10.98 -9.70
CA THR A 35 -6.72 -12.09 -9.74
C THR A 35 -6.17 -13.35 -10.42
N SER A 36 -4.84 -13.54 -10.40
CA SER A 36 -4.20 -14.74 -10.95
C SER A 36 -4.21 -15.91 -9.95
N HIS A 37 -3.76 -17.10 -10.38
CA HIS A 37 -3.59 -18.27 -9.51
C HIS A 37 -2.40 -18.08 -8.55
N TRP A 38 -2.69 -17.66 -7.32
CA TRP A 38 -1.68 -17.41 -6.28
C TRP A 38 -1.30 -18.65 -5.47
N GLU A 39 -2.05 -19.73 -5.66
CA GLU A 39 -1.87 -21.03 -5.01
C GLU A 39 -0.82 -21.93 -5.70
N ARG A 40 -0.30 -21.51 -6.85
CA ARG A 40 0.71 -22.24 -7.65
C ARG A 40 2.09 -21.63 -7.48
N GLU A 41 3.10 -22.22 -8.12
CA GLU A 41 4.40 -21.57 -8.26
C GLU A 41 4.25 -20.18 -8.87
N LEU A 42 4.87 -19.19 -8.19
CA LEU A 42 4.68 -17.80 -8.54
C LEU A 42 5.58 -17.39 -9.70
N SER A 43 4.97 -16.72 -10.68
CA SER A 43 5.72 -16.03 -11.72
C SER A 43 6.51 -14.85 -11.15
N LYS A 44 7.54 -14.42 -11.90
CA LYS A 44 8.31 -13.21 -11.54
C LYS A 44 7.43 -11.96 -11.43
N GLU A 45 6.37 -11.86 -12.23
CA GLU A 45 5.43 -10.73 -12.17
C GLU A 45 4.59 -10.74 -10.89
N GLN A 46 4.13 -11.92 -10.46
CA GLN A 46 3.42 -12.09 -9.18
C GLN A 46 4.32 -11.76 -7.99
N ILE A 47 5.57 -12.25 -7.99
CA ILE A 47 6.54 -11.93 -6.95
C ILE A 47 6.79 -10.42 -6.89
N LYS A 48 7.02 -9.79 -8.04
CA LYS A 48 7.20 -8.34 -8.11
C LYS A 48 5.97 -7.58 -7.63
N TYR A 49 4.77 -8.03 -7.99
CA TYR A 49 3.51 -7.44 -7.51
C TYR A 49 3.40 -7.51 -5.99
N ALA A 50 3.63 -8.69 -5.40
CA ALA A 50 3.54 -8.90 -3.95
C ALA A 50 4.60 -8.09 -3.19
N ALA A 51 5.85 -8.08 -3.69
CA ALA A 51 6.94 -7.28 -3.12
C ALA A 51 6.62 -5.77 -3.17
N ASN A 52 6.02 -5.31 -4.26
CA ASN A 52 5.60 -3.92 -4.40
C ASN A 52 4.53 -3.56 -3.38
N ASP A 53 3.53 -4.41 -3.16
CA ASP A 53 2.49 -4.18 -2.14
C ASP A 53 3.07 -4.12 -0.71
N ALA A 54 4.01 -5.00 -0.37
CA ALA A 54 4.70 -4.97 0.91
C ALA A 54 5.54 -3.71 1.10
N TRP A 55 6.34 -3.33 0.09
CA TRP A 55 7.20 -2.15 0.15
C TRP A 55 6.39 -0.86 0.33
N PHE A 56 5.36 -0.66 -0.50
CA PHE A 56 4.49 0.51 -0.39
C PHE A 56 3.76 0.58 0.96
N SER A 57 3.36 -0.56 1.52
CA SER A 57 2.70 -0.60 2.83
C SER A 57 3.64 -0.14 3.95
N ARG A 58 4.90 -0.58 3.92
CA ARG A 58 5.93 -0.15 4.86
C ARG A 58 6.25 1.34 4.72
N GLU A 59 6.53 1.83 3.52
CA GLU A 59 6.85 3.24 3.30
C GLU A 59 5.70 4.15 3.71
N LEU A 60 4.46 3.73 3.40
CA LEU A 60 3.27 4.46 3.81
C LEU A 60 3.14 4.51 5.34
N PHE A 61 3.38 3.40 6.03
CA PHE A 61 3.38 3.37 7.49
C PHE A 61 4.38 4.39 8.07
N LEU A 62 5.64 4.31 7.66
CA LEU A 62 6.71 5.19 8.16
C LEU A 62 6.43 6.66 7.86
N LYS A 63 5.89 6.96 6.66
CA LYS A 63 5.52 8.32 6.30
C LYS A 63 4.41 8.86 7.20
N LEU A 64 3.36 8.08 7.43
CA LEU A 64 2.23 8.49 8.26
C LEU A 64 2.58 8.61 9.74
N GLU A 65 3.47 7.76 10.23
CA GLU A 65 4.02 7.84 11.58
C GLU A 65 4.82 9.13 11.76
N LYS A 66 5.75 9.39 10.83
CA LYS A 66 6.54 10.63 10.80
C LYS A 66 5.68 11.89 10.70
N ASP A 67 4.60 11.84 9.94
CA ASP A 67 3.66 12.96 9.77
C ASP A 67 2.68 13.11 10.94
N GLY A 68 2.72 12.22 11.94
CA GLY A 68 1.83 12.24 13.11
C GLY A 68 0.39 11.85 12.81
N VAL A 69 0.11 11.25 11.65
CA VAL A 69 -1.23 10.77 11.26
C VAL A 69 -1.58 9.46 11.96
N ILE A 70 -0.57 8.65 12.28
CA ILE A 70 -0.72 7.44 13.11
C ILE A 70 0.19 7.55 14.35
N PRO A 71 -0.10 6.80 15.44
CA PRO A 71 0.75 6.76 16.62
C PRO A 71 2.15 6.22 16.29
N SER A 72 3.15 6.66 17.05
CA SER A 72 4.49 6.09 17.02
C SER A 72 4.50 4.72 17.71
N PHE A 73 5.12 3.74 17.09
CA PHE A 73 5.33 2.40 17.64
C PHE A 73 6.81 2.22 17.97
N GLU A 74 7.27 2.88 19.03
CA GLU A 74 8.57 2.62 19.68
C GLU A 74 8.42 1.62 20.83
#